data_AF-A0A7W1R6U4-F1
#
_entry.id   AF-A0A7W1R6U4-F1
#
_cell.length_a   1.000
_cell.length_b   1.000
_cell.length_c   1.000
_cell.angle_alpha   90.00
_cell.angle_beta   90.00
_cell.angle_gamma   90.00
#
_symmetry.space_group_name_H-M   'P 1'
#
loop_
_entity.id
_entity.type
_entity.pdbx_description
1 polymer ?
#
loop_
_entity_poly.entity_id
_entity_poly.type
_entity_poly.pdbx_seq_one_letter_code
_entity_poly.pdbx_strand_id
1 'polypeptide(L)' 'AAYADRVLFLNDGRIVDEMLEPTADSVLEHLKSLGE' A
#
# COMPACT_ATOMS: atom_id res chain seq x y z
N ALA A 1 -16.57 2.05 3.13
CA ALA A 1 -15.26 1.55 2.70
C ALA A 1 -14.63 2.61 1.81
N ALA A 2 -13.49 3.17 2.21
CA ALA A 2 -12.74 4.08 1.35
C ALA A 2 -12.01 3.19 0.33
N TYR A 3 -12.64 2.94 -0.81
CA TYR A 3 -12.00 2.31 -1.95
C TYR A 3 -11.15 3.39 -2.61
N ALA A 4 -9.84 3.35 -2.37
CA ALA A 4 -8.91 4.07 -3.22
C ALA A 4 -8.67 3.19 -4.44
N ASP A 5 -8.75 3.71 -5.67
CA ASP A 5 -8.40 2.93 -6.86
C ASP A 5 -6.89 2.61 -6.93
N ARG A 6 -6.09 3.30 -6.11
CA ARG A 6 -4.62 3.18 -6.07
C ARG A 6 -4.04 3.59 -4.71
N VAL A 7 -3.09 2.80 -4.21
CA VAL A 7 -2.25 3.10 -3.05
C VAL A 7 -0.80 3.26 -3.51
N LEU A 8 -0.10 4.27 -2.98
CA LEU A 8 1.31 4.54 -3.26
C LEU A 8 2.11 4.33 -1.98
N PHE A 9 3.20 3.58 -2.06
CA PHE A 9 4.14 3.37 -0.97
C PHE A 9 5.32 4.30 -1.15
N LEU A 10 5.62 5.08 -0.12
CA LEU A 10 6.68 6.07 -0.14
C LEU A 10 7.81 5.68 0.80
N ASN A 11 9.05 5.79 0.31
CA ASN A 11 10.26 5.74 1.13
C ASN A 11 11.08 7.01 0.87
N ASP A 12 11.40 7.76 1.92
CA ASP A 12 12.11 9.05 1.83
C ASP A 12 11.51 10.03 0.79
N GLY A 13 10.18 10.08 0.69
CA GLY A 13 9.47 10.95 -0.24
C GLY A 13 9.51 10.50 -1.71
N ARG A 14 10.00 9.29 -1.99
CA ARG A 14 9.97 8.66 -3.31
C ARG A 14 8.99 7.51 -3.34
N ILE A 15 8.25 7.36 -4.43
CA ILE A 15 7.39 6.20 -4.67
C ILE A 15 8.30 5.00 -4.92
N VAL A 16 8.18 3.99 -4.06
CA VAL A 16 8.94 2.74 -4.17
C VAL A 16 8.07 1.58 -4.62
N ASP A 17 6.76 1.68 -4.40
CA ASP A 17 5.80 0.67 -4.84
C ASP A 17 4.40 1.26 -5.01
N GLU A 18 3.54 0.56 -5.74
CA GLU A 18 2.15 0.93 -5.93
C GLU A 18 1.22 -0.29 -6.00
N MET A 19 -0.02 -0.09 -5.55
CA MET A 19 -1.06 -1.11 -5.57
C MET A 19 -2.32 -0.55 -6.22
N LEU A 20 -2.78 -1.19 -7.30
CA LEU A 20 -4.04 -0.88 -7.97
C LEU A 20 -5.18 -1.72 -7.37
N GLU A 21 -6.37 -1.13 -7.30
CA GLU A 21 -7.57 -1.76 -6.71
C GLU A 21 -7.33 -2.37 -5.31
N PRO A 22 -6.72 -1.62 -4.37
CA PRO A 22 -6.41 -2.11 -3.04
C PRO A 22 -7.65 -2.57 -2.28
N THR A 23 -7.53 -3.73 -1.65
CA THR A 23 -8.48 -4.20 -0.64
C THR A 23 -7.92 -3.93 0.75
N ALA A 24 -8.79 -3.88 1.77
CA ALA A 24 -8.32 -3.67 3.15
C ALA A 24 -7.31 -4.75 3.59
N ASP A 25 -7.53 -6.00 3.18
CA ASP A 25 -6.64 -7.12 3.51
C ASP A 25 -5.28 -7.01 2.81
N SER A 26 -5.26 -6.68 1.51
CA SER A 26 -3.99 -6.55 0.76
C SER A 26 -3.13 -5.40 1.27
N VAL A 27 -3.74 -4.28 1.66
CA VAL A 27 -3.03 -3.17 2.31
C VAL A 27 -2.43 -3.61 3.65
N LEU A 28 -3.22 -4.32 4.48
CA LEU A 28 -2.75 -4.78 5.77
C LEU A 28 -1.59 -5.77 5.66
N GLU A 29 -1.64 -6.70 4.71
CA GLU A 29 -0.55 -7.63 4.44
C GLU A 29 0.72 -6.91 3.96
N HIS A 30 0.59 -5.93 3.07
CA HIS A 30 1.74 -5.14 2.62
C HIS A 30 2.38 -4.38 3.78
N LEU A 31 1.60 -3.76 4.66
CA LEU A 31 2.11 -3.07 5.85
C LEU A 31 2.85 -4.02 6.81
N LYS A 32 2.40 -5.27 6.97
CA LYS A 32 3.11 -6.26 7.79
C LYS A 32 4.48 -6.61 7.22
N SER A 33 4.58 -6.74 5.89
CA SER A 33 5.85 -7.07 5.22
C SER A 33 6.92 -5.98 5.32
N LEU A 34 6.52 -4.72 5.58
CA LEU A 34 7.46 -3.60 5.76
C LEU A 34 8.15 -3.58 7.14
N GLY A 35 7.67 -4.36 8.10
CA GLY A 35 8.18 -4.41 9.48
C GLY A 35 9.11 -5.59 9.81
N GLU A 36 9.40 -6.45 8.83
CA GLU A 36 10.36 -7.57 8.93
C GLU A 36 11.79 -7.17 8.50
#